data_AF-A0A2V9SH24-F1
#
_entry.id   AF-A0A2V9SH24-F1
#
_cell.length_a   1.000
_cell.length_b   1.000
_cell.length_c   1.000
_cell.angle_alpha   90.00
_cell.angle_beta   90.00
_cell.angle_gamma   90.00
#
_symmetry.space_group_name_H-M   'P 1'
#
loop_
_entity.id
_entity.type
_entity.pdbx_description
1 polymer ?
#
loop_
_entity_poly.entity_id
_entity_poly.type
_entity_poly.pdbx_seq_one_letter_code
_entity_poly.pdbx_strand_id
1 'polypeptide(L)'
;MDYGADMEKEDLKLQTLLDADVPNEGQIDTQVDQVLSARGKLEREFTMMNLDLRKVLSLEQWRQLKSLRGEAGGFGDRIFFRNALPPGAVPLAPPPPGFSPGLPMPPPPPNEMF
;
A
#
# COMPACT_ATOMS: atom_id res chain seq x y z
N MET A 1 -10.95 9.77 -19.54
CA MET A 1 -10.43 8.39 -19.47
C MET A 1 -10.54 7.93 -18.03
N ASP A 2 -10.73 6.63 -17.81
CA ASP A 2 -10.78 6.05 -16.47
C ASP A 2 -9.39 5.49 -16.12
N TYR A 3 -8.59 6.26 -15.39
CA TYR A 3 -7.23 5.89 -15.05
C TYR A 3 -7.15 4.74 -14.02
N GLY A 4 -8.23 4.52 -13.25
CA GLY A 4 -8.32 3.39 -12.33
C GLY A 4 -8.45 2.07 -13.08
N ALA A 5 -9.42 2.02 -13.99
CA ALA A 5 -9.61 0.87 -14.85
C ALA A 5 -8.39 0.58 -15.75
N ASP A 6 -7.73 1.62 -16.26
CA ASP A 6 -6.50 1.47 -17.05
C ASP A 6 -5.36 0.87 -16.21
N MET A 7 -5.16 1.32 -14.96
CA MET A 7 -4.12 0.77 -14.08
C MET A 7 -4.42 -0.69 -13.70
N GLU A 8 -5.67 -1.00 -13.35
CA GLU A 8 -6.09 -2.37 -13.03
C GLU A 8 -5.89 -3.32 -14.22
N LYS A 9 -6.22 -2.86 -15.43
CA LYS A 9 -6.01 -3.64 -16.65
C LYS A 9 -4.53 -3.98 -16.88
N GLU A 10 -3.62 -3.03 -16.69
CA GLU A 10 -2.18 -3.30 -16.86
C GLU A 10 -1.63 -4.21 -15.75
N ASP A 11 -2.18 -4.14 -14.53
CA ASP A 11 -1.83 -5.02 -13.42
C ASP A 11 -2.27 -6.47 -13.69
N LEU A 12 -3.51 -6.67 -14.18
CA LEU A 12 -4.01 -7.99 -14.57
C LEU A 12 -3.19 -8.65 -15.69
N LYS A 13 -2.71 -7.86 -16.66
CA LYS A 13 -1.80 -8.38 -17.69
C LYS A 13 -0.47 -8.82 -17.08
N LEU A 14 0.08 -8.04 -16.15
CA LEU A 14 1.32 -8.42 -15.46
C LEU A 14 1.15 -9.73 -14.69
N GLN A 15 0.05 -9.88 -13.94
CA GLN A 15 -0.29 -11.13 -13.25
C GLN A 15 -0.36 -12.29 -14.24
N THR A 16 -1.04 -12.11 -15.38
CA THR A 16 -1.13 -13.14 -16.43
C THR A 16 0.24 -13.57 -16.97
N LEU A 17 1.17 -12.64 -17.16
CA LEU A 17 2.52 -12.96 -17.63
C LEU A 17 3.35 -13.71 -16.59
N LEU A 18 3.14 -13.41 -15.30
CA LEU A 18 3.81 -14.07 -14.19
C LEU A 18 3.26 -15.47 -13.90
N ASP A 19 1.98 -15.71 -14.17
CA ASP A 19 1.31 -17.01 -14.02
C ASP A 19 1.63 -18.01 -15.15
N ALA A 20 2.37 -17.59 -16.19
CA ALA A 20 2.76 -18.46 -17.29
C ALA A 20 3.75 -19.56 -16.83
N ASP A 21 3.60 -20.79 -17.34
CA ASP A 21 4.47 -21.93 -17.01
C ASP A 21 5.97 -21.64 -17.23
N VAL A 22 6.28 -20.83 -18.24
CA VAL A 22 7.64 -20.32 -18.51
C VAL A 22 7.57 -18.79 -18.64
N PRO A 23 8.02 -18.05 -17.61
CA PRO A 23 8.05 -16.59 -17.63
C PRO A 23 8.95 -16.04 -18.74
N ASN A 24 8.47 -15.03 -19.47
CA ASN A 24 9.27 -14.27 -20.44
C ASN A 24 9.70 -12.94 -19.82
N GLU A 25 10.95 -12.89 -19.35
CA GLU A 25 11.52 -11.73 -18.65
C GLU A 25 11.36 -10.42 -19.45
N GLY A 26 11.64 -10.42 -20.76
CA GLY A 26 11.54 -9.21 -21.57
C GLY A 26 10.10 -8.67 -21.72
N GLN A 27 9.10 -9.56 -21.77
CA GLN A 27 7.70 -9.15 -21.78
C GLN A 27 7.25 -8.65 -20.41
N ILE A 28 7.72 -9.30 -19.33
CA ILE A 28 7.43 -8.90 -17.95
C ILE A 28 8.01 -7.50 -17.68
N ASP A 29 9.28 -7.25 -18.03
CA ASP A 29 9.92 -5.94 -17.86
C ASP A 29 9.14 -4.84 -18.58
N THR A 30 8.76 -5.10 -19.85
CA THR A 30 7.95 -4.16 -20.63
C THR A 30 6.59 -3.90 -19.98
N GLN A 31 5.96 -4.93 -19.41
CA GLN A 31 4.66 -4.80 -18.76
C GLN A 31 4.77 -4.05 -17.42
N VAL A 32 5.88 -4.21 -16.68
CA VAL A 32 6.16 -3.43 -15.47
C VAL A 32 6.22 -1.94 -15.80
N ASP A 33 6.91 -1.55 -16.87
CA ASP A 33 6.96 -0.15 -17.31
C ASP A 33 5.56 0.40 -17.66
N GLN A 34 4.70 -0.43 -18.26
CA GLN A 34 3.32 -0.05 -18.55
C GLN A 34 2.50 0.17 -17.28
N VAL A 35 2.63 -0.72 -16.28
CA VAL A 35 1.99 -0.56 -14.97
C VAL A 35 2.46 0.72 -14.26
N LEU A 36 3.77 0.98 -14.27
CA LEU A 36 4.33 2.21 -13.68
C LEU A 36 3.81 3.47 -14.38
N SER A 37 3.73 3.45 -15.72
CA SER A 37 3.15 4.55 -16.50
C SER A 37 1.68 4.78 -16.19
N ALA A 38 0.88 3.71 -16.10
CA ALA A 38 -0.55 3.79 -15.78
C ALA A 38 -0.77 4.33 -14.35
N ARG A 39 -0.02 3.81 -13.37
CA ARG A 39 -0.04 4.30 -11.98
C ARG A 39 0.34 5.77 -11.90
N GLY A 40 1.41 6.20 -12.58
CA GLY A 40 1.84 7.59 -12.59
C GLY A 40 0.79 8.54 -13.18
N LYS A 41 0.00 8.09 -14.16
CA LYS A 41 -1.15 8.87 -14.68
C LYS A 41 -2.26 8.99 -13.64
N LEU A 42 -2.64 7.90 -12.99
CA LEU A 42 -3.64 7.89 -11.93
C LEU A 42 -3.26 8.81 -10.77
N GLU A 43 -2.03 8.71 -10.28
CA GLU A 43 -1.53 9.52 -9.17
C GLU A 43 -1.49 11.02 -9.53
N ARG A 44 -1.13 11.34 -10.78
CA ARG A 44 -1.14 12.72 -11.27
C ARG A 44 -2.56 13.30 -11.23
N GLU A 45 -3.54 12.59 -11.79
CA GLU A 45 -4.93 13.06 -11.82
C GLU A 45 -5.50 13.19 -10.41
N PHE A 46 -5.24 12.23 -9.55
CA PHE A 46 -5.62 12.30 -8.15
C PHE A 46 -5.01 13.54 -7.46
N THR A 47 -3.74 13.83 -7.73
CA THR A 47 -3.05 15.00 -7.18
C THR A 47 -3.67 16.31 -7.70
N MET A 48 -3.98 16.39 -8.99
CA MET A 48 -4.62 17.56 -9.59
C MET A 48 -6.03 17.78 -9.01
N MET A 49 -6.82 16.73 -8.86
CA MET A 49 -8.12 16.79 -8.20
C MET A 49 -8.00 17.32 -6.75
N ASN A 50 -7.02 16.82 -5.98
CA ASN A 50 -6.79 17.31 -4.61
C ASN A 50 -6.35 18.79 -4.59
N LEU A 51 -5.55 19.21 -5.58
CA LEU A 51 -5.14 20.60 -5.72
C LEU A 51 -6.33 21.50 -6.05
N ASP A 52 -7.22 21.09 -6.95
CA ASP A 52 -8.42 21.86 -7.29
C ASP A 52 -9.38 21.97 -6.10
N LEU A 53 -9.56 20.90 -5.32
CA LEU A 53 -10.27 20.98 -4.04
C LEU A 53 -9.62 22.02 -3.10
N ARG A 54 -8.30 22.04 -3.00
CA ARG A 54 -7.60 23.01 -2.14
C ARG A 54 -7.84 24.46 -2.58
N LYS A 55 -7.94 24.72 -3.88
CA LYS A 55 -8.17 26.07 -4.44
C LYS A 55 -9.56 26.63 -4.12
N VAL A 56 -10.58 25.77 -4.04
CA VAL A 56 -11.98 26.21 -3.81
C VAL A 56 -12.34 26.37 -2.34
N LEU A 57 -11.55 25.79 -1.42
CA LEU A 57 -11.79 25.89 0.02
C LEU A 57 -11.15 27.14 0.64
N SER A 58 -11.90 27.80 1.52
CA SER A 58 -11.34 28.81 2.41
C SER A 58 -10.31 28.20 3.38
N LEU A 59 -9.51 29.05 4.02
CA LEU A 59 -8.50 28.61 4.98
C LEU A 59 -9.12 27.85 6.18
N GLU A 60 -10.27 28.31 6.67
CA GLU A 60 -10.97 27.69 7.79
C GLU A 60 -11.52 26.31 7.41
N GLN A 61 -12.22 26.22 6.26
CA GLN A 61 -12.74 24.94 5.75
C GLN A 61 -11.61 23.94 5.48
N TRP A 62 -10.45 24.39 4.97
CA TRP A 62 -9.29 23.53 4.82
C TRP A 62 -8.76 23.02 6.16
N ARG A 63 -8.74 23.86 7.20
CA ARG A 63 -8.33 23.43 8.56
C ARG A 63 -9.28 22.40 9.13
N GLN A 64 -10.59 22.59 8.98
CA GLN A 64 -11.61 21.61 9.37
C GLN A 64 -11.47 20.29 8.58
N LEU A 65 -11.22 20.36 7.27
CA LEU A 65 -11.01 19.16 6.46
C LEU A 65 -9.75 18.40 6.90
N LYS A 66 -8.68 19.10 7.28
CA LYS A 66 -7.47 18.48 7.83
C LYS A 66 -7.72 17.81 9.18
N SER A 67 -8.50 18.42 10.09
CA SER A 67 -8.80 17.79 11.38
C SER A 67 -9.60 16.50 11.20
N LEU A 68 -10.60 16.51 10.31
CA LEU A 68 -11.36 15.29 9.95
C LEU A 68 -10.47 14.20 9.33
N ARG A 69 -9.49 14.60 8.52
CA ARG A 69 -8.53 13.67 7.90
C ARG A 69 -7.56 13.05 8.90
N GLY A 70 -7.13 13.81 9.92
CA GLY A 70 -6.23 13.34 10.97
C GLY A 70 -6.86 12.28 11.87
N GLU A 71 -8.18 12.33 12.06
CA GLU A 71 -8.92 11.36 12.89
C GLU A 71 -9.22 10.04 12.15
N ALA A 72 -9.25 10.05 10.81
CA ALA A 72 -9.70 8.91 10.00
C ALA A 72 -8.59 8.07 9.35
N GLY A 73 -7.31 8.44 9.51
CA GLY A 73 -6.22 7.93 8.68
C GLY A 73 -6.35 8.49 7.26
N GLY A 74 -5.40 9.31 6.84
CA GLY A 74 -5.61 10.25 5.74
C GLY A 74 -6.04 9.64 4.40
N PHE A 75 -6.72 10.42 3.57
CA PHE A 75 -7.20 10.05 2.23
C PHE A 75 -6.11 9.50 1.29
N GLY A 76 -4.82 9.78 1.55
CA GLY A 76 -3.68 9.17 0.84
C GLY A 76 -3.17 7.88 1.48
N ASP A 77 -3.29 7.75 2.80
CA ASP A 77 -2.86 6.57 3.57
C ASP A 77 -3.70 5.33 3.24
N ARG A 78 -4.93 5.51 2.75
CA ARG A 78 -5.78 4.38 2.32
C ARG A 78 -5.63 3.96 0.87
N ILE A 79 -5.01 4.78 0.01
CA ILE A 79 -4.88 4.45 -1.42
C ILE A 79 -3.64 3.57 -1.65
N PHE A 80 -2.53 3.86 -0.97
CA PHE A 80 -1.26 3.17 -1.20
C PHE A 80 -1.02 1.91 -0.35
N PHE A 81 -1.76 1.75 0.76
CA PHE A 81 -1.56 0.63 1.69
C PHE A 81 -2.68 -0.42 1.67
N ARG A 82 -3.68 -0.30 0.77
CA ARG A 82 -4.82 -1.24 0.71
C ARG A 82 -4.47 -2.61 0.12
N ASN A 83 -3.35 -2.76 -0.58
CA ASN A 83 -3.01 -4.02 -1.28
C ASN A 83 -2.00 -4.92 -0.56
N ALA A 84 -1.64 -4.66 0.70
CA ALA A 84 -0.62 -5.45 1.41
C ALA A 84 -1.15 -6.29 2.59
N LEU A 85 -2.46 -6.45 2.76
CA LEU A 85 -3.00 -7.34 3.80
C LEU A 85 -4.04 -8.29 3.20
N PRO A 86 -3.76 -9.60 3.14
CA PRO A 86 -4.80 -10.59 2.86
C PRO A 86 -5.90 -10.49 3.94
N PRO A 87 -7.16 -10.78 3.61
CA PRO A 87 -8.24 -10.79 4.58
C PRO A 87 -7.91 -11.80 5.69
N GLY A 88 -7.56 -11.29 6.89
CA GLY A 88 -7.18 -12.10 8.05
C GLY A 88 -5.90 -11.66 8.78
N ALA A 89 -5.10 -10.75 8.19
CA ALA A 89 -3.90 -10.25 8.85
C ALA A 89 -4.25 -9.16 9.89
N VAL A 90 -4.14 -9.49 11.17
CA VAL A 90 -4.10 -8.51 12.26
C VAL A 90 -2.81 -7.68 12.15
N PRO A 91 -2.84 -6.35 12.37
CA PRO A 91 -1.61 -5.58 12.44
C PRO A 91 -0.79 -6.06 13.64
N LEU A 92 0.27 -6.83 13.38
CA LEU A 92 1.28 -7.13 14.38
C LEU A 92 1.89 -5.80 14.83
N ALA A 93 1.79 -5.51 16.12
CA ALA A 93 2.46 -4.38 16.74
C ALA A 93 3.97 -4.42 16.36
N PRO A 94 4.61 -3.27 16.14
CA PRO A 94 6.03 -3.25 15.83
C PRO A 94 6.81 -3.96 16.94
N PRO A 95 7.75 -4.86 16.59
CA PRO A 95 8.51 -5.59 17.58
C PRO A 95 9.32 -4.61 18.44
N PRO A 96 9.49 -4.87 19.75
CA PRO A 96 10.34 -4.05 20.60
C PRO A 96 11.78 -4.04 20.06
N PRO A 97 12.54 -2.96 20.29
CA PRO A 97 13.93 -2.87 19.82
C PRO A 97 14.76 -4.01 20.43
N GLY A 98 15.33 -4.88 19.58
CA GLY A 98 16.22 -5.97 20.02
C GLY A 98 15.81 -7.39 19.61
N PHE A 99 14.72 -7.58 18.88
CA PHE A 99 14.33 -8.92 18.40
C PHE A 99 15.16 -9.33 17.17
N SER A 100 16.14 -10.21 17.37
CA SER A 100 16.84 -10.94 16.29
C SER A 100 16.29 -12.37 16.23
N PRO A 101 15.59 -12.79 15.15
CA PRO A 101 15.09 -14.15 15.03
C PRO A 101 16.26 -15.07 14.67
N GLY A 102 16.77 -15.85 15.63
CA GLY A 102 17.83 -16.80 15.30
C GLY A 102 18.50 -17.62 16.42
N LEU A 103 18.19 -17.42 17.70
CA LEU A 103 18.76 -18.26 18.76
C LEU A 103 17.70 -19.19 19.37
N PRO A 104 17.92 -20.51 19.43
CA PRO A 104 17.03 -21.41 20.16
C PRO A 104 17.07 -21.04 21.65
N MET A 105 15.89 -20.79 22.24
CA MET A 105 15.80 -20.49 23.67
C MET A 105 16.32 -21.67 24.50
N PRO A 106 17.10 -21.44 25.57
CA PRO A 106 17.40 -22.50 26.53
C PRO A 106 16.12 -22.94 27.25
N PRO A 107 16.00 -24.22 27.64
CA PRO A 107 14.80 -24.72 28.30
C PRO A 107 14.56 -24.01 29.65
N PRO A 108 13.30 -23.80 30.06
CA PRO A 108 12.97 -23.15 31.32
C PRO A 108 13.47 -23.99 32.52
N PRO A 109 13.91 -23.35 33.62
CA PRO A 109 14.28 -24.08 34.83
C PRO A 109 13.05 -24.75 35.46
N PRO A 110 13.21 -25.91 36.14
CA PRO A 110 12.10 -26.60 36.79
C PRO A 110 11.48 -25.74 37.88
N ASN A 111 10.15 -25.62 37.90
CA ASN A 111 9.41 -24.95 38.97
C ASN A 111 9.77 -25.56 40.33
N GLU A 112 10.47 -24.82 41.19
CA GLU A 112 10.56 -25.14 42.61
C GLU A 112 9.21 -24.78 43.25
N MET A 113 8.43 -25.81 43.57
CA MET A 113 7.24 -25.71 44.40
C MET A 113 7.67 -25.49 45.86
N PHE A 114 7.36 -24.33 46.43
CA PHE A 114 7.13 -24.14 47.87
C PHE A 114 6.14 -23.00 48.11
#